data_AF-A0A1M5JUC3-F1
#
_entry.id   AF-A0A1M5JUC3-F1
#
_cell.length_a   1.000
_cell.length_b   1.000
_cell.length_c   1.000
_cell.angle_alpha   90.00
_cell.angle_beta   90.00
_cell.angle_gamma   90.00
#
_symmetry.space_group_name_H-M   'P 1'
#
loop_
_entity.id
_entity.type
_entity.pdbx_description
1 polymer ?
#
loop_
_entity_poly.entity_id
_entity_poly.type
_entity_poly.pdbx_seq_one_letter_code
_entity_poly.pdbx_strand_id
1 'polypeptide(L)'
;MELENFKELWDKDNRQDLPEISLEKQREIHSPMQMLKLNMETEFWLMLFTLPMLLIGFPFAARDTNIIIISGFVVALTLAFIIYFYSRFLKLYKILCKSGINTNYDLFNLKTQLLISKEIYISYYISYIPLAFLLSLIQINFHFDIKYNLSIFGVSFLITLMLVWFIIKYWMYYMYGRYIEDVVRLVDELNGVEVGPKKVRGNSWFERSQKFFIKKFGLKGNILNTVLWFVSVYIFIIAFLTIVLVLFIVIGVKLHFIDIYSLQKALNNLN
;
A
#
# COMPACT_ATOMS: atom_id res chain seq x y z
N MET A 1 -10.55 58.16 3.56
CA MET A 1 -10.98 56.89 4.16
C MET A 1 -10.31 56.82 5.52
N GLU A 2 -11.07 56.96 6.60
CA GLU A 2 -10.55 57.23 7.95
C GLU A 2 -10.11 55.93 8.65
N LEU A 3 -9.11 56.04 9.52
CA LEU A 3 -8.50 54.90 10.23
C LEU A 3 -9.52 54.12 11.08
N GLU A 4 -10.58 54.79 11.51
CA GLU A 4 -11.71 54.18 12.22
C GLU A 4 -12.51 53.24 11.32
N ASN A 5 -12.72 53.58 10.05
CA ASN A 5 -13.36 52.68 9.07
C ASN A 5 -12.53 51.40 8.86
N PHE A 6 -11.20 51.51 8.85
CA PHE A 6 -10.31 50.35 8.79
C PHE A 6 -10.38 49.50 10.05
N LYS A 7 -10.44 50.13 11.23
CA LYS A 7 -10.58 49.43 12.50
C LYS A 7 -11.92 48.71 12.58
N GLU A 8 -13.00 49.34 12.14
CA GLU A 8 -14.35 48.77 12.11
C GLU A 8 -14.45 47.61 11.11
N LEU A 9 -13.87 47.75 9.91
CA LEU A 9 -13.78 46.66 8.93
C LEU A 9 -12.93 45.50 9.45
N TRP A 10 -11.79 45.77 10.09
CA TRP A 10 -10.90 44.77 10.67
C TRP A 10 -11.52 44.04 11.87
N ASP A 11 -12.29 44.74 12.71
CA ASP A 11 -13.02 44.12 13.82
C ASP A 11 -14.24 43.34 13.34
N LYS A 12 -14.83 43.72 12.21
CA LYS A 12 -15.94 42.99 11.56
C LYS A 12 -15.47 41.74 10.83
N ASP A 13 -14.25 41.76 10.29
CA ASP A 13 -13.60 40.61 9.61
C ASP A 13 -13.02 39.61 10.63
N ASN A 14 -12.47 40.08 11.77
CA ASN A 14 -11.97 39.21 12.85
C ASN A 14 -13.07 38.62 13.76
N ARG A 15 -14.30 39.12 13.67
CA ARG A 15 -15.49 38.59 14.39
C ARG A 15 -16.40 37.74 13.51
N GLN A 16 -16.01 37.45 12.26
CA GLN A 16 -16.58 36.33 11.55
C GLN A 16 -15.86 35.08 12.04
N ASP A 17 -16.52 34.36 12.95
CA ASP A 17 -16.19 32.95 13.20
C ASP A 17 -15.92 32.30 11.85
N LEU A 18 -14.69 31.78 11.67
CA LEU A 18 -14.28 31.03 10.49
C LEU A 18 -15.45 30.14 10.07
N PRO A 19 -15.92 30.19 8.82
CA PRO A 19 -17.23 29.65 8.45
C PRO A 19 -17.36 28.22 8.98
N GLU A 20 -18.12 28.06 10.06
CA GLU A 20 -18.26 26.79 10.73
C GLU A 20 -18.96 25.84 9.77
N ILE A 21 -18.28 24.76 9.43
CA ILE A 21 -18.81 23.71 8.58
C ILE A 21 -20.12 23.21 9.21
N SER A 22 -21.21 23.18 8.45
CA SER A 22 -22.48 22.61 8.94
C SER A 22 -22.29 21.21 9.52
N LEU A 23 -22.99 20.90 10.62
CA LEU A 23 -22.87 19.62 11.33
C LEU A 23 -23.11 18.39 10.43
N GLU A 24 -23.95 18.54 9.39
CA GLU A 24 -24.22 17.49 8.41
C GLU A 24 -22.99 17.22 7.52
N LYS A 25 -22.35 18.26 7.01
CA LYS A 25 -21.10 18.17 6.23
C LYS A 25 -19.93 17.64 7.09
N GLN A 26 -19.88 17.98 8.38
CA GLN A 26 -18.91 17.39 9.31
C GLN A 26 -19.11 15.88 9.45
N ARG A 27 -20.37 15.41 9.60
CA ARG A 27 -20.68 13.97 9.63
C ARG A 27 -20.30 13.25 8.33
N GLU A 28 -20.52 13.88 7.18
CA GLU A 28 -20.13 13.31 5.88
C GLU A 28 -18.62 13.14 5.73
N ILE A 29 -17.79 14.05 6.26
CA ILE A 29 -16.32 13.95 6.26
C ILE A 29 -15.83 12.93 7.29
N HIS A 30 -16.50 12.83 8.45
CA HIS A 30 -16.12 11.88 9.48
C HIS A 30 -16.22 10.42 9.02
N SER A 31 -17.16 10.07 8.15
CA SER A 31 -17.32 8.69 7.65
C SER A 31 -16.09 8.16 6.87
N PRO A 32 -15.63 8.79 5.77
CA PRO A 32 -14.43 8.34 5.05
C PRO A 32 -13.16 8.50 5.89
N MET A 33 -13.10 9.50 6.79
CA MET A 33 -11.97 9.68 7.70
C MET A 33 -11.86 8.55 8.75
N GLN A 34 -12.98 8.11 9.31
CA GLN A 34 -13.03 6.93 10.20
C GLN A 34 -12.60 5.67 9.47
N MET A 35 -12.99 5.52 8.21
CA MET A 35 -12.61 4.38 7.40
C MET A 35 -11.11 4.36 7.09
N LEU A 36 -10.54 5.52 6.73
CA LEU A 36 -9.09 5.71 6.59
C LEU A 36 -8.36 5.34 7.88
N LYS A 37 -8.85 5.83 9.03
CA LYS A 37 -8.27 5.54 10.35
C LYS A 37 -8.23 4.03 10.62
N LEU A 38 -9.35 3.33 10.39
CA LEU A 38 -9.43 1.91 10.68
C LEU A 38 -8.59 1.06 9.72
N ASN A 39 -8.50 1.46 8.45
CA ASN A 39 -7.60 0.85 7.47
C ASN A 39 -6.14 1.04 7.88
N MET A 40 -5.78 2.24 8.34
CA MET A 40 -4.45 2.55 8.88
C MET A 40 -4.11 1.69 10.10
N GLU A 41 -5.00 1.60 11.09
CA GLU A 41 -4.79 0.74 12.26
C GLU A 41 -4.58 -0.72 11.86
N THR A 42 -5.37 -1.22 10.90
CA THR A 42 -5.26 -2.60 10.41
C THR A 42 -3.90 -2.86 9.77
N GLU A 43 -3.44 -1.94 8.92
CA GLU A 43 -2.14 -2.08 8.25
C GLU A 43 -0.96 -1.93 9.20
N PHE A 44 -1.06 -1.08 10.22
CA PHE A 44 -0.06 -1.01 11.29
C PHE A 44 0.12 -2.38 11.96
N TRP A 45 -0.99 -3.04 12.34
CA TRP A 45 -0.93 -4.38 12.93
C TRP A 45 -0.41 -5.43 11.94
N LEU A 46 -0.90 -5.45 10.70
CA LEU A 46 -0.42 -6.37 9.67
C LEU A 46 1.09 -6.24 9.49
N MET A 47 1.59 -5.02 9.36
CA MET A 47 3.02 -4.75 9.18
C MET A 47 3.83 -5.14 10.40
N LEU A 48 3.34 -4.91 11.62
CA LEU A 48 4.00 -5.34 12.86
C LEU A 48 4.21 -6.87 12.89
N PHE A 49 3.29 -7.64 12.31
CA PHE A 49 3.44 -9.10 12.20
C PHE A 49 4.26 -9.54 10.98
N THR A 50 4.06 -8.93 9.80
CA THR A 50 4.72 -9.37 8.56
C THR A 50 6.16 -8.92 8.46
N LEU A 51 6.52 -7.76 9.02
CA LEU A 51 7.87 -7.21 8.88
C LEU A 51 8.93 -8.05 9.60
N PRO A 52 8.74 -8.49 10.86
CA PRO A 52 9.65 -9.44 11.49
C PRO A 52 9.76 -10.71 10.67
N MET A 53 8.63 -11.26 10.19
CA MET A 53 8.60 -12.48 9.38
C MET A 53 9.44 -12.36 8.10
N LEU A 54 9.40 -11.21 7.44
CA LEU A 54 10.16 -10.93 6.21
C LEU A 54 11.66 -10.78 6.48
N LEU A 55 12.04 -10.37 7.69
CA LEU A 55 13.44 -10.21 8.12
C LEU A 55 14.03 -11.45 8.80
N ILE A 56 13.24 -12.53 9.03
CA ILE A 56 13.76 -13.78 9.60
C ILE A 56 14.86 -14.33 8.71
N GLY A 57 16.05 -14.54 9.29
CA GLY A 57 17.22 -15.08 8.60
C GLY A 57 18.08 -14.05 7.87
N PHE A 58 17.62 -12.80 7.71
CA PHE A 58 18.44 -11.74 7.10
C PHE A 58 19.29 -10.99 8.13
N PRO A 59 20.52 -10.55 7.79
CA PRO A 59 21.32 -10.86 6.60
C PRO A 59 22.14 -12.17 6.70
N PHE A 60 21.96 -12.94 7.77
CA PHE A 60 22.84 -14.07 8.12
C PHE A 60 22.50 -15.40 7.42
N ALA A 61 21.56 -15.41 6.48
CA ALA A 61 21.16 -16.59 5.74
C ALA A 61 22.24 -17.08 4.76
N ALA A 62 23.15 -16.20 4.33
CA ALA A 62 24.24 -16.52 3.41
C ALA A 62 25.54 -16.86 4.17
N ARG A 63 26.35 -17.77 3.60
CA ARG A 63 27.69 -18.09 4.12
C ARG A 63 28.80 -17.17 3.58
N ASP A 64 28.54 -16.49 2.46
CA ASP A 64 29.50 -15.58 1.81
C ASP A 64 29.47 -14.20 2.46
N THR A 65 30.63 -13.73 2.93
CA THR A 65 30.83 -12.43 3.58
C THR A 65 30.37 -11.25 2.72
N ASN A 66 30.59 -11.29 1.39
CA ASN A 66 30.15 -10.22 0.49
C ASN A 66 28.62 -10.15 0.41
N ILE A 67 27.97 -11.31 0.34
CA ILE A 67 26.50 -11.39 0.32
C ILE A 67 25.94 -10.90 1.65
N ILE A 68 26.55 -11.24 2.79
CA ILE A 68 26.14 -10.73 4.11
C ILE A 68 26.25 -9.20 4.16
N ILE A 69 27.35 -8.61 3.68
CA ILE A 69 27.55 -7.15 3.68
C ILE A 69 26.50 -6.45 2.82
N ILE A 70 26.28 -6.91 1.57
CA ILE A 70 25.29 -6.34 0.65
C ILE A 70 23.88 -6.48 1.24
N SER A 71 23.55 -7.66 1.77
CA SER A 71 22.27 -7.92 2.45
C SER A 71 22.06 -7.00 3.64
N GLY A 72 23.10 -6.79 4.46
CA GLY A 72 23.07 -5.89 5.60
C GLY A 72 22.79 -4.45 5.19
N PHE A 73 23.42 -3.97 4.11
CA PHE A 73 23.16 -2.64 3.58
C PHE A 73 21.72 -2.48 3.05
N VAL A 74 21.22 -3.47 2.30
CA VAL A 74 19.84 -3.46 1.79
C VAL A 74 18.82 -3.49 2.93
N VAL A 75 19.05 -4.30 3.97
CA VAL A 75 18.20 -4.33 5.17
C VAL A 75 18.24 -2.99 5.90
N ALA A 76 19.43 -2.39 6.10
CA ALA A 76 19.57 -1.09 6.75
C ALA A 76 18.83 0.02 5.99
N LEU A 77 18.97 0.08 4.67
CA LEU A 77 18.23 1.03 3.83
C LEU A 77 16.72 0.79 3.90
N THR A 78 16.28 -0.47 3.84
CA THR A 78 14.86 -0.82 3.93
C THR A 78 14.28 -0.38 5.27
N LEU A 79 14.98 -0.63 6.37
CA LEU A 79 14.60 -0.18 7.71
C LEU A 79 14.54 1.35 7.80
N ALA A 80 15.50 2.08 7.20
CA ALA A 80 15.46 3.54 7.16
C ALA A 80 14.21 4.07 6.43
N PHE A 81 13.86 3.48 5.28
CA PHE A 81 12.64 3.81 4.54
C PHE A 81 11.38 3.49 5.34
N ILE A 82 11.34 2.35 6.02
CA ILE A 82 10.24 1.94 6.90
C ILE A 82 10.04 2.96 8.05
N ILE A 83 11.13 3.35 8.72
CA ILE A 83 11.07 4.33 9.82
C ILE A 83 10.56 5.68 9.29
N TYR A 84 11.07 6.13 8.15
CA TYR A 84 10.60 7.37 7.51
C TYR A 84 9.11 7.29 7.17
N PHE A 85 8.67 6.21 6.53
CA PHE A 85 7.28 5.98 6.19
C PHE A 85 6.40 6.02 7.44
N TYR A 86 6.78 5.32 8.51
CA TYR A 86 6.01 5.29 9.75
C TYR A 86 5.93 6.63 10.44
N SER A 87 7.00 7.42 10.42
CA SER A 87 6.98 8.78 10.99
C SER A 87 5.92 9.65 10.29
N ARG A 88 5.79 9.52 8.97
CA ARG A 88 4.79 10.22 8.16
C ARG A 88 3.39 9.66 8.36
N PHE A 89 3.26 8.34 8.45
CA PHE A 89 2.03 7.63 8.74
C PHE A 89 1.42 8.06 10.08
N LEU A 90 2.22 8.08 11.15
CA LEU A 90 1.80 8.50 12.48
C LEU A 90 1.41 9.98 12.51
N LYS A 91 2.11 10.83 11.75
CA LYS A 91 1.74 12.25 11.61
C LYS A 91 0.35 12.41 10.99
N LEU A 92 0.06 11.68 9.90
CA LEU A 92 -1.27 11.71 9.29
C LEU A 92 -2.33 11.14 10.23
N TYR A 93 -2.07 10.00 10.86
CA TYR A 93 -2.99 9.38 11.82
C TYR A 93 -3.36 10.33 12.98
N LYS A 94 -2.38 11.06 13.53
CA LYS A 94 -2.63 12.09 14.56
C LYS A 94 -3.51 13.23 14.04
N ILE A 95 -3.37 13.63 12.78
CA ILE A 95 -4.23 14.66 12.17
C ILE A 95 -5.66 14.12 12.01
N LEU A 96 -5.84 12.89 11.55
CA LEU A 96 -7.17 12.25 11.42
C LEU A 96 -7.87 12.04 12.78
N CYS A 97 -7.10 11.96 13.88
CA CYS A 97 -7.64 11.82 15.23
C CYS A 97 -7.98 13.15 15.91
N LYS A 98 -7.49 14.30 15.42
CA LYS A 98 -7.89 15.60 15.96
C LYS A 98 -9.36 15.85 15.65
N SER A 99 -10.17 16.03 16.69
CA SER A 99 -11.63 16.13 16.65
C SER A 99 -12.17 17.50 16.21
N GLY A 100 -11.42 18.26 15.44
CA GLY A 100 -11.82 19.61 15.04
C GLY A 100 -11.17 19.98 13.73
N ILE A 101 -11.83 19.62 12.63
CA ILE A 101 -11.60 20.28 11.34
C ILE A 101 -12.53 21.49 11.36
N ASN A 102 -12.17 22.50 12.16
CA ASN A 102 -13.07 23.64 12.39
C ASN A 102 -12.78 24.80 11.42
N THR A 103 -11.69 24.73 10.66
CA THR A 103 -11.24 25.81 9.80
C THR A 103 -10.95 25.35 8.37
N ASN A 104 -11.10 26.24 7.39
CA ASN A 104 -10.69 25.99 6.00
C ASN A 104 -9.20 25.66 5.88
N TYR A 105 -8.37 26.22 6.76
CA TYR A 105 -6.95 25.89 6.83
C TYR A 105 -6.72 24.41 7.23
N ASP A 106 -7.48 23.89 8.19
CA ASP A 106 -7.39 22.50 8.61
C ASP A 106 -7.85 21.54 7.49
N LEU A 107 -8.90 21.90 6.75
CA LEU A 107 -9.37 21.17 5.56
C LEU A 107 -8.29 21.12 4.46
N PHE A 108 -7.67 22.26 4.15
CA PHE A 108 -6.63 22.34 3.13
C PHE A 108 -5.36 21.58 3.53
N ASN A 109 -4.94 21.71 4.79
CA ASN A 109 -3.82 20.95 5.34
C ASN A 109 -4.13 19.45 5.30
N LEU A 110 -5.34 19.02 5.69
CA LEU A 110 -5.76 17.62 5.59
C LEU A 110 -5.67 17.10 4.16
N LYS A 111 -6.24 17.82 3.18
CA LYS A 111 -6.15 17.48 1.75
C LYS A 111 -4.70 17.29 1.32
N THR A 112 -3.85 18.25 1.64
CA THR A 112 -2.42 18.22 1.28
C THR A 112 -1.70 17.03 1.91
N GLN A 113 -1.92 16.76 3.20
CA GLN A 113 -1.29 15.63 3.90
C GLN A 113 -1.78 14.27 3.39
N LEU A 114 -3.06 14.15 2.99
CA LEU A 114 -3.59 12.92 2.40
C LEU A 114 -2.96 12.63 1.03
N LEU A 115 -2.83 13.64 0.17
CA LEU A 115 -2.20 13.48 -1.15
C LEU A 115 -0.72 13.12 -1.03
N ILE A 116 0.03 13.80 -0.15
CA ILE A 116 1.44 13.46 0.10
C ILE A 116 1.56 12.04 0.65
N SER A 117 0.72 11.68 1.62
CA SER A 117 0.77 10.34 2.23
C SER A 117 0.44 9.24 1.24
N LYS A 118 -0.45 9.48 0.26
CA LYS A 118 -0.74 8.53 -0.82
C LYS A 118 0.51 8.18 -1.63
N GLU A 119 1.32 9.18 -1.99
CA GLU A 119 2.55 8.96 -2.77
C GLU A 119 3.66 8.29 -1.94
N ILE A 120 3.79 8.66 -0.67
CA ILE A 120 4.72 8.00 0.28
C ILE A 120 4.33 6.52 0.44
N TYR A 121 3.03 6.20 0.46
CA TYR A 121 2.55 4.83 0.51
C TYR A 121 2.99 3.98 -0.69
N ILE A 122 2.90 4.53 -1.89
CA ILE A 122 3.36 3.84 -3.11
C ILE A 122 4.87 3.62 -3.04
N SER A 123 5.61 4.64 -2.60
CA SER A 123 7.07 4.57 -2.43
C SER A 123 7.47 3.50 -1.40
N TYR A 124 6.71 3.37 -0.32
CA TYR A 124 6.90 2.36 0.71
C TYR A 124 6.76 0.94 0.15
N TYR A 125 5.76 0.65 -0.68
CA TYR A 125 5.66 -0.68 -1.29
C TYR A 125 6.78 -0.97 -2.30
N ILE A 126 7.23 0.05 -3.05
CA ILE A 126 8.33 -0.09 -4.02
C ILE A 126 9.67 -0.38 -3.31
N SER A 127 9.90 0.13 -2.11
CA SER A 127 11.15 -0.09 -1.37
C SER A 127 11.37 -1.55 -0.95
N TYR A 128 10.33 -2.40 -0.97
CA TYR A 128 10.47 -3.85 -0.74
C TYR A 128 11.01 -4.62 -1.94
N ILE A 129 10.99 -4.04 -3.15
CA ILE A 129 11.42 -4.74 -4.37
C ILE A 129 12.90 -5.17 -4.30
N PRO A 130 13.86 -4.31 -3.93
CA PRO A 130 15.26 -4.72 -3.78
C PRO A 130 15.46 -5.83 -2.75
N LEU A 131 14.72 -5.79 -1.64
CA LEU A 131 14.78 -6.81 -0.59
C LEU A 131 14.26 -8.16 -1.10
N ALA A 132 13.11 -8.18 -1.78
CA ALA A 132 12.54 -9.38 -2.37
C ALA A 132 13.43 -9.98 -3.47
N PHE A 133 14.03 -9.12 -4.30
CA PHE A 133 14.98 -9.53 -5.34
C PHE A 133 16.19 -10.24 -4.73
N LEU A 134 16.79 -9.65 -3.69
CA LEU A 134 17.96 -10.19 -3.04
C LEU A 134 17.67 -11.50 -2.30
N LEU A 135 16.51 -11.62 -1.61
CA LEU A 135 16.05 -12.87 -1.02
C LEU A 135 15.94 -13.99 -2.07
N SER A 136 15.36 -13.66 -3.24
CA SER A 136 15.20 -14.62 -4.33
C SER A 136 16.56 -15.10 -4.87
N LEU A 137 17.56 -14.21 -4.95
CA LEU A 137 18.91 -14.57 -5.38
C LEU A 137 19.65 -15.47 -4.38
N ILE A 138 19.51 -15.20 -3.07
CA ILE A 138 20.12 -16.04 -2.02
C ILE A 138 19.54 -17.45 -2.06
N GLN A 139 18.21 -17.58 -2.19
CA GLN A 139 17.54 -18.87 -2.16
C GLN A 139 17.88 -19.76 -3.36
N ILE A 140 18.20 -19.16 -4.52
CA ILE A 140 18.64 -19.87 -5.73
C ILE A 140 20.15 -20.21 -5.67
N ASN A 141 20.85 -19.80 -4.61
CA ASN A 141 22.23 -20.17 -4.31
C ASN A 141 23.21 -19.89 -5.46
N PHE A 142 23.06 -18.75 -6.15
CA PHE A 142 24.01 -18.16 -7.11
C PHE A 142 24.61 -19.09 -8.20
N HIS A 143 24.09 -20.30 -8.43
CA HIS A 143 24.57 -21.19 -9.48
C HIS A 143 23.94 -20.83 -10.83
N PHE A 144 24.42 -19.72 -11.38
CA PHE A 144 24.11 -19.24 -12.74
C PHE A 144 24.76 -20.05 -13.86
N ASP A 145 25.41 -21.18 -13.54
CA ASP A 145 26.13 -22.01 -14.51
C ASP A 145 25.25 -22.64 -15.59
N ILE A 146 23.92 -22.65 -15.40
CA ILE A 146 22.97 -23.12 -16.41
C ILE A 146 22.30 -21.90 -17.04
N LYS A 147 22.65 -21.58 -18.30
CA LYS A 147 22.09 -20.45 -19.10
C LYS A 147 20.55 -20.33 -19.01
N TYR A 148 19.86 -21.45 -18.87
CA TYR A 148 18.40 -21.50 -18.77
C TYR A 148 17.85 -20.96 -17.43
N ASN A 149 18.60 -21.09 -16.32
CA ASN A 149 18.14 -20.65 -15.00
C ASN A 149 18.03 -19.12 -14.89
N LEU A 150 18.97 -18.38 -15.49
CA LEU A 150 18.92 -16.91 -15.48
C LEU A 150 17.71 -16.37 -16.27
N SER A 151 17.43 -16.96 -17.43
CA SER A 151 16.32 -16.52 -18.28
C SER A 151 14.97 -16.85 -17.64
N ILE A 152 14.82 -18.06 -17.09
CA ILE A 152 13.60 -18.48 -16.38
C ILE A 152 13.38 -17.61 -15.15
N PHE A 153 14.43 -17.34 -14.37
CA PHE A 153 14.37 -16.46 -13.21
C PHE A 153 13.97 -15.03 -13.61
N GLY A 154 14.65 -14.43 -14.61
CA GLY A 154 14.39 -13.06 -15.03
C GLY A 154 12.95 -12.86 -15.53
N VAL A 155 12.44 -13.78 -16.36
CA VAL A 155 11.06 -13.73 -16.87
C VAL A 155 10.06 -13.93 -15.73
N SER A 156 10.27 -14.91 -14.86
CA SER A 156 9.38 -15.17 -13.71
C SER A 156 9.36 -14.00 -12.73
N PHE A 157 10.52 -13.40 -12.48
CA PHE A 157 10.66 -12.22 -11.62
C PHE A 157 9.92 -11.01 -12.22
N LEU A 158 10.05 -10.77 -13.53
CA LEU A 158 9.36 -9.67 -14.20
C LEU A 158 7.83 -9.84 -14.19
N ILE A 159 7.33 -11.06 -14.43
CA ILE A 159 5.91 -11.40 -14.31
C ILE A 159 5.42 -11.15 -12.88
N THR A 160 6.23 -11.56 -11.88
CA THR A 160 5.93 -11.33 -10.47
C THR A 160 5.84 -9.85 -10.14
N LEU A 161 6.80 -9.03 -10.61
CA LEU A 161 6.77 -7.58 -10.41
C LEU A 161 5.52 -6.94 -11.04
N MET A 162 5.15 -7.35 -12.25
CA MET A 162 3.95 -6.85 -12.93
C MET A 162 2.67 -7.19 -12.16
N LEU A 163 2.56 -8.44 -11.67
CA LEU A 163 1.45 -8.90 -10.86
C LEU A 163 1.35 -8.13 -9.54
N VAL A 164 2.47 -8.00 -8.82
CA VAL A 164 2.57 -7.27 -7.55
C VAL A 164 2.21 -5.80 -7.74
N TRP A 165 2.68 -5.15 -8.81
CA TRP A 165 2.31 -3.77 -9.13
C TRP A 165 0.80 -3.59 -9.32
N PHE A 166 0.15 -4.48 -10.06
CA PHE A 166 -1.30 -4.43 -10.26
C PHE A 166 -2.06 -4.60 -8.94
N ILE A 167 -1.62 -5.55 -8.11
CA ILE A 167 -2.21 -5.83 -6.80
C ILE A 167 -2.03 -4.64 -5.85
N ILE A 168 -0.84 -4.05 -5.75
CA ILE A 168 -0.58 -2.87 -4.93
C ILE A 168 -1.47 -1.71 -5.40
N LYS A 169 -1.56 -1.47 -6.71
CA LYS A 169 -2.41 -0.40 -7.26
C LYS A 169 -3.88 -0.62 -6.91
N TYR A 170 -4.36 -1.86 -7.03
CA TYR A 170 -5.72 -2.24 -6.63
C TYR A 170 -5.92 -2.00 -5.12
N TRP A 171 -5.04 -2.53 -4.28
CA TRP A 171 -5.07 -2.40 -2.83
C TRP A 171 -5.10 -0.92 -2.40
N MET A 172 -4.18 -0.12 -2.93
CA MET A 172 -4.06 1.32 -2.66
C MET A 172 -5.33 2.08 -3.01
N TYR A 173 -5.96 1.76 -4.14
CA TYR A 173 -7.19 2.42 -4.55
C TYR A 173 -8.33 2.14 -3.56
N TYR A 174 -8.50 0.89 -3.12
CA TYR A 174 -9.60 0.52 -2.23
C TYR A 174 -9.38 0.87 -0.76
N MET A 175 -8.14 0.76 -0.27
CA MET A 175 -7.82 1.05 1.14
C MET A 175 -7.69 2.54 1.42
N TYR A 176 -7.22 3.32 0.44
CA TYR A 176 -6.91 4.75 0.63
C TYR A 176 -7.51 5.62 -0.46
N GLY A 177 -7.20 5.35 -1.73
CA GLY A 177 -7.47 6.25 -2.86
C GLY A 177 -8.92 6.71 -2.94
N ARG A 178 -9.88 5.79 -2.82
CA ARG A 178 -11.32 6.10 -2.82
C ARG A 178 -11.71 7.05 -1.69
N TYR A 179 -11.26 6.78 -0.45
CA TYR A 179 -11.63 7.59 0.71
C TYR A 179 -10.93 8.95 0.69
N ILE A 180 -9.68 9.00 0.22
CA ILE A 180 -8.95 10.24 -0.02
C ILE A 180 -9.69 11.09 -1.05
N GLU A 181 -10.08 10.51 -2.18
CA GLU A 181 -10.88 11.21 -3.20
C GLU A 181 -12.20 11.73 -2.63
N ASP A 182 -12.88 10.95 -1.79
CA ASP A 182 -14.13 11.37 -1.14
C ASP A 182 -13.89 12.56 -0.19
N VAL A 183 -12.82 12.53 0.62
CA VAL A 183 -12.43 13.64 1.51
C VAL A 183 -12.02 14.88 0.71
N VAL A 184 -11.18 14.73 -0.32
CA VAL A 184 -10.73 15.84 -1.18
C VAL A 184 -11.92 16.51 -1.86
N ARG A 185 -12.86 15.72 -2.37
CA ARG A 185 -14.08 16.22 -3.01
C ARG A 185 -14.97 17.00 -2.04
N LEU A 186 -15.13 16.51 -0.82
CA LEU A 186 -15.88 17.20 0.24
C LEU A 186 -15.17 18.50 0.67
N VAL A 187 -13.84 18.49 0.75
CA VAL A 187 -13.03 19.69 1.03
C VAL A 187 -13.20 20.73 -0.08
N ASP A 188 -13.19 20.31 -1.35
CA ASP A 188 -13.33 21.22 -2.50
C ASP A 188 -14.73 21.81 -2.57
N GLU A 189 -15.77 21.01 -2.29
CA GLU A 189 -17.15 21.48 -2.20
C GLU A 189 -17.33 22.53 -1.08
N LEU A 190 -16.70 22.32 0.08
CA LEU A 190 -16.75 23.27 1.20
C LEU A 190 -16.01 24.58 0.92
N ASN A 191 -14.99 24.55 0.08
CA ASN A 191 -14.27 25.74 -0.36
C ASN A 191 -14.93 26.44 -1.57
N GLY A 192 -16.12 26.00 -1.99
CA GLY A 192 -16.86 26.60 -3.12
C GLY A 192 -16.23 26.32 -4.49
N VAL A 193 -15.36 25.32 -4.61
CA VAL A 193 -14.80 24.89 -5.90
C VAL A 193 -15.85 24.07 -6.64
N GLU A 194 -16.09 24.36 -7.92
CA GLU A 194 -17.01 23.56 -8.73
C GLU A 194 -16.51 22.12 -8.84
N VAL A 195 -17.30 21.18 -8.32
CA VAL A 195 -16.95 19.77 -8.26
C VAL A 195 -17.75 19.00 -9.29
N GLY A 196 -17.07 18.25 -10.16
CA GLY A 196 -17.73 17.38 -11.14
C GLY A 196 -18.62 16.31 -10.48
N PRO A 197 -19.56 15.71 -11.24
CA PRO A 197 -20.51 14.76 -10.69
C PRO A 197 -19.83 13.58 -9.99
N LYS A 198 -20.40 13.12 -8.87
CA LYS A 198 -19.90 11.97 -8.11
C LYS A 198 -19.83 10.76 -9.04
N LYS A 199 -18.63 10.26 -9.32
CA LYS A 199 -18.47 9.03 -10.09
C LYS A 199 -19.19 7.90 -9.34
N VAL A 200 -20.23 7.33 -9.95
CA VAL A 200 -20.89 6.13 -9.45
C VAL A 200 -19.89 4.99 -9.59
N ARG A 201 -19.24 4.64 -8.48
CA ARG A 201 -18.24 3.57 -8.45
C ARG A 201 -18.97 2.23 -8.37
N GLY A 202 -18.64 1.29 -9.27
CA GLY A 202 -19.17 -0.07 -9.22
C GLY A 202 -18.73 -0.81 -7.95
N ASN A 203 -19.61 -1.66 -7.40
CA ASN A 203 -19.29 -2.48 -6.23
C ASN A 203 -18.29 -3.58 -6.62
N SER A 204 -17.00 -3.38 -6.31
CA SER A 204 -15.96 -4.41 -6.46
C SER A 204 -16.21 -5.60 -5.52
N TRP A 205 -15.52 -6.71 -5.78
CA TRP A 205 -15.58 -7.89 -4.91
C TRP A 205 -15.16 -7.57 -3.47
N PHE A 206 -14.12 -6.73 -3.31
CA PHE A 206 -13.66 -6.26 -2.01
C PHE A 206 -14.74 -5.45 -1.29
N GLU A 207 -15.46 -4.56 -2.00
CA GLU A 207 -16.52 -3.76 -1.40
C GLU A 207 -17.74 -4.59 -0.98
N ARG A 208 -18.09 -5.60 -1.78
CA ARG A 208 -19.21 -6.49 -1.46
C ARG A 208 -18.93 -7.29 -0.20
N SER A 209 -17.72 -7.85 -0.09
CA SER A 209 -17.32 -8.58 1.11
C SER A 209 -17.17 -7.64 2.30
N GLN A 210 -16.56 -6.46 2.12
CA GLN A 210 -16.44 -5.45 3.17
C GLN A 210 -17.81 -5.07 3.76
N LYS A 211 -18.81 -4.76 2.90
CA LYS A 211 -20.17 -4.44 3.33
C LYS A 211 -20.82 -5.60 4.10
N PHE A 212 -20.60 -6.84 3.63
CA PHE A 212 -21.11 -8.03 4.31
C PHE A 212 -20.51 -8.21 5.71
N PHE A 213 -19.18 -8.12 5.83
CA PHE A 213 -18.51 -8.28 7.12
C PHE A 213 -18.82 -7.14 8.08
N ILE A 214 -18.92 -5.90 7.59
CA ILE A 214 -19.35 -4.75 8.42
C ILE A 214 -20.79 -4.95 8.91
N LYS A 215 -21.71 -5.40 8.05
CA LYS A 215 -23.10 -5.68 8.46
C LYS A 215 -23.18 -6.76 9.55
N LYS A 216 -22.31 -7.77 9.48
CA LYS A 216 -22.34 -8.93 10.39
C LYS A 216 -21.57 -8.72 11.70
N PHE A 217 -20.44 -8.01 11.66
CA PHE A 217 -19.50 -7.90 12.78
C PHE A 217 -19.13 -6.45 13.15
N GLY A 218 -19.80 -5.45 12.55
CA GLY A 218 -19.51 -4.03 12.76
C GLY A 218 -18.13 -3.62 12.24
N LEU A 219 -17.51 -2.64 12.88
CA LEU A 219 -16.18 -2.11 12.50
C LEU A 219 -15.07 -3.18 12.50
N LYS A 220 -15.14 -4.16 13.43
CA LYS A 220 -14.21 -5.30 13.46
C LYS A 220 -14.32 -6.20 12.23
N GLY A 221 -15.49 -6.22 11.58
CA GLY A 221 -15.71 -6.93 10.33
C GLY A 221 -14.85 -6.39 9.18
N ASN A 222 -14.56 -5.10 9.14
CA ASN A 222 -13.66 -4.55 8.13
C ASN A 222 -12.24 -5.09 8.30
N ILE A 223 -11.73 -5.14 9.53
CA ILE A 223 -10.41 -5.70 9.85
C ILE A 223 -10.33 -7.14 9.35
N LEU A 224 -11.34 -7.95 9.68
CA LEU A 224 -11.40 -9.36 9.25
C LEU A 224 -11.43 -9.49 7.72
N ASN A 225 -12.22 -8.66 7.03
CA ASN A 225 -12.29 -8.65 5.57
C ASN A 225 -10.92 -8.32 4.95
N THR A 226 -10.24 -7.29 5.47
CA THR A 226 -8.92 -6.87 4.99
C THR A 226 -7.89 -7.98 5.18
N VAL A 227 -7.84 -8.62 6.35
CA VAL A 227 -6.93 -9.75 6.62
C VAL A 227 -7.22 -10.92 5.68
N LEU A 228 -8.49 -11.29 5.49
CA LEU A 228 -8.89 -12.38 4.58
C LEU A 228 -8.47 -12.10 3.13
N TRP A 229 -8.66 -10.87 2.65
CA TRP A 229 -8.24 -10.48 1.31
C TRP A 229 -6.73 -10.50 1.18
N PHE A 230 -5.98 -10.01 2.17
CA PHE A 230 -4.52 -10.06 2.18
C PHE A 230 -4.01 -11.51 2.03
N VAL A 231 -4.53 -12.44 2.84
CA VAL A 231 -4.18 -13.87 2.77
C VAL A 231 -4.61 -14.50 1.44
N SER A 232 -5.81 -14.18 0.95
CA SER A 232 -6.34 -14.74 -0.30
C SER A 232 -5.51 -14.29 -1.51
N VAL A 233 -5.09 -13.02 -1.53
CA VAL A 233 -4.21 -12.47 -2.56
C VAL A 233 -2.84 -13.16 -2.52
N TYR A 234 -2.29 -13.39 -1.33
CA TYR A 234 -1.03 -14.11 -1.19
C TYR A 234 -1.10 -15.54 -1.75
N ILE A 235 -2.16 -16.29 -1.42
CA ILE A 235 -2.41 -17.63 -1.97
C ILE A 235 -2.59 -17.57 -3.49
N PHE A 236 -3.32 -16.57 -4.00
CA PHE A 236 -3.52 -16.37 -5.43
C PHE A 236 -2.20 -16.11 -6.17
N ILE A 237 -1.32 -15.26 -5.61
CA ILE A 237 0.01 -15.01 -6.19
C ILE A 237 0.80 -16.33 -6.29
N ILE A 238 0.86 -17.11 -5.21
CA ILE A 238 1.59 -18.38 -5.20
C ILE A 238 1.02 -19.36 -6.24
N ALA A 239 -0.30 -19.52 -6.26
CA ALA A 239 -0.96 -20.41 -7.22
C ALA A 239 -0.73 -19.96 -8.67
N PHE A 240 -0.88 -18.66 -8.94
CA PHE A 240 -0.64 -18.08 -10.27
C PHE A 240 0.79 -18.29 -10.73
N LEU A 241 1.79 -17.99 -9.87
CA LEU A 241 3.19 -18.17 -10.20
C LEU A 241 3.54 -19.65 -10.43
N THR A 242 2.97 -20.55 -9.63
CA THR A 242 3.16 -22.00 -9.80
C THR A 242 2.61 -22.46 -11.16
N ILE A 243 1.42 -22.01 -11.53
CA ILE A 243 0.81 -22.33 -12.85
C ILE A 243 1.66 -21.79 -13.99
N VAL A 244 2.10 -20.52 -13.90
CA VAL A 244 2.96 -19.88 -14.91
C VAL A 244 4.26 -20.66 -15.08
N LEU A 245 4.91 -21.05 -13.98
CA LEU A 245 6.16 -21.79 -14.01
C LEU A 245 5.96 -23.19 -14.64
N VAL A 246 4.88 -23.89 -14.31
CA VAL A 246 4.53 -25.17 -14.95
C VAL A 246 4.30 -24.99 -16.46
N LEU A 247 3.57 -23.94 -16.87
CA LEU A 247 3.33 -23.61 -18.27
C LEU A 247 4.65 -23.36 -19.02
N PHE A 248 5.57 -22.59 -18.43
CA PHE A 248 6.89 -22.35 -19.00
C PHE A 248 7.69 -23.64 -19.18
N ILE A 249 7.66 -24.55 -18.20
CA ILE A 249 8.32 -25.85 -18.31
C ILE A 249 7.70 -26.68 -19.44
N VAL A 250 6.37 -26.80 -19.49
CA VAL A 250 5.66 -27.59 -20.51
C VAL A 250 5.93 -27.05 -21.92
N ILE A 251 5.86 -25.74 -22.12
CA ILE A 251 6.15 -25.09 -23.41
C ILE A 251 7.63 -25.25 -23.77
N GLY A 252 8.54 -25.06 -22.82
CA GLY A 252 9.98 -25.20 -23.03
C GLY A 252 10.37 -26.62 -23.43
N VAL A 253 9.75 -27.63 -22.84
CA VAL A 253 9.92 -29.04 -23.23
C VAL A 253 9.35 -29.29 -24.63
N LYS A 254 8.13 -28.81 -24.92
CA LYS A 254 7.46 -29.01 -26.22
C LYS A 254 8.22 -28.36 -27.39
N LEU A 255 8.90 -27.25 -27.14
CA LEU A 255 9.69 -26.51 -28.13
C LEU A 255 11.17 -26.96 -28.17
N HIS A 256 11.55 -28.02 -27.45
CA HIS A 256 12.93 -28.51 -27.31
C HIS A 256 13.93 -27.49 -26.76
N PHE A 257 13.46 -26.43 -26.10
CA PHE A 257 14.31 -25.46 -25.39
C PHE A 257 14.77 -25.97 -24.02
N ILE A 258 14.05 -26.93 -23.44
CA ILE A 258 14.36 -27.54 -22.14
C ILE A 258 14.44 -29.05 -22.31
N ASP A 259 15.60 -29.63 -21.99
CA ASP A 259 15.78 -31.08 -21.94
C ASP A 259 15.21 -31.64 -20.62
N ILE A 260 14.26 -32.57 -20.74
CA ILE A 260 13.58 -33.23 -19.61
C ILE A 260 14.60 -33.94 -18.71
N TYR A 261 15.62 -34.56 -19.29
CA TYR A 261 16.63 -35.30 -18.52
C TYR A 261 17.48 -34.36 -17.65
N SER A 262 17.85 -33.21 -18.21
CA SER A 262 18.55 -32.14 -17.50
C SER A 262 17.70 -31.53 -16.37
N LEU A 263 16.39 -31.34 -16.59
CA LEU A 263 15.45 -30.85 -15.57
C LEU A 263 15.28 -31.85 -14.42
N GLN A 264 15.09 -33.14 -14.73
CA GLN A 264 14.92 -34.20 -13.74
C GLN A 264 16.19 -34.40 -12.90
N LYS A 265 17.37 -34.27 -13.52
CA LYS A 265 18.66 -34.28 -12.81
C LYS A 265 18.80 -33.08 -11.86
N ALA A 266 18.37 -31.89 -12.27
CA ALA A 266 18.38 -30.70 -11.41
C ALA A 266 17.40 -30.84 -10.24
N LEU A 267 16.21 -31.39 -10.46
CA LEU A 267 15.21 -31.62 -9.41
C LEU A 267 15.68 -32.64 -8.36
N ASN A 268 16.31 -33.73 -8.81
CA ASN A 268 16.85 -34.76 -7.93
C ASN A 268 18.04 -34.28 -7.09
N ASN A 269 18.76 -33.25 -7.52
CA ASN A 269 19.86 -32.64 -6.75
C ASN A 269 19.38 -31.60 -5.72
N LEU A 270 18.09 -31.22 -5.74
CA LEU A 270 17.48 -30.27 -4.80
C LEU A 270 16.84 -30.96 -3.58
N ASN A 271 16.61 -32.28 -3.64
CA ASN A 271 16.17 -33.15 -2.54
C ASN A 271 17.36 -33.84 -1.88
#